data_AF-A0A538B0T1-F1
#
_entry.id   AF-A0A538B0T1-F1
#
_cell.length_a   1.000
_cell.length_b   1.000
_cell.length_c   1.000
_cell.angle_alpha   90.00
_cell.angle_beta   90.00
_cell.angle_gamma   90.00
#
_symmetry.space_group_name_H-M   'P 1'
#
loop_
_entity.id
_entity.type
_entity.pdbx_description
1 polymer ?
#
loop_
_entity_poly.entity_id
_entity_poly.type
_entity_poly.pdbx_seq_one_letter_code
_entity_poly.pdbx_strand_id
1 'polypeptide(L)'
;MLLVAVVIAIACTGGSAPTTSPSPTFNAVAAATEGYSEKTFSIPPNRPPASRPTALPSPAALPASVPIKHVIFIVKENRTFDHYFGKYPGADGTTVGKLLDGTTVPLTPAPDVMSASITHGYWSGLFSIDGGRMDGFNTILGGEQLQGYTQFDRATIPHYFDYADRFVLADHLFTSEYGPTLPEHLYTVASSSFGIMDNKTHHTDLPGRYCDDPHSSVPAFPQKLSASAQRRIMRLQNRLTDDHPKAMFAISGYLKKVRACLQIPSLPEKLSQAGISWRFYNSPQFPIGNVLLAFRRIRFTSLWNNVVESDTFLNDIRDGNLAQVSWVNPPAPYNEHPMLPHRDQSVCAGENWSVAVMNALQE
;
A
#
# COMPACT_ATOMS: atom_id res chain seq x y z
N MET A 1 -27.20 47.47 0.78
CA MET A 1 -26.25 48.19 -0.09
C MET A 1 -25.00 47.32 -0.19
N LEU A 2 -24.86 46.61 -1.32
CA LEU A 2 -23.71 45.77 -1.64
C LEU A 2 -22.50 46.68 -1.86
N LEU A 3 -21.36 46.40 -1.22
CA LEU A 3 -20.08 46.94 -1.69
C LEU A 3 -19.02 45.84 -1.69
N VAL A 4 -18.70 45.42 -2.91
CA VAL A 4 -17.57 44.58 -3.29
C VAL A 4 -16.33 45.48 -3.28
N ALA A 5 -15.27 45.06 -2.58
CA ALA A 5 -13.96 45.70 -2.65
C ALA A 5 -13.00 44.79 -3.43
N VAL A 6 -12.64 45.27 -4.62
CA VAL A 6 -11.59 44.73 -5.49
C VAL A 6 -10.24 45.18 -4.93
N VAL A 7 -9.31 44.26 -4.71
CA VAL A 7 -7.90 44.60 -4.44
C VAL A 7 -7.06 44.24 -5.66
N ILE A 8 -6.44 45.26 -6.22
CA ILE A 8 -5.54 45.27 -7.38
C ILE A 8 -4.16 44.82 -6.91
N ALA A 9 -3.58 43.81 -7.57
CA ALA A 9 -2.20 43.40 -7.38
C ALA A 9 -1.25 44.41 -8.06
N ILE A 10 -0.33 44.98 -7.29
CA ILE A 10 0.79 45.78 -7.78
C ILE A 10 2.00 44.86 -7.97
N ALA A 11 2.53 44.84 -9.19
CA ALA A 11 3.76 44.17 -9.55
C ALA A 11 4.98 44.95 -9.02
N CYS A 12 5.99 44.21 -8.56
CA CYS A 12 7.36 44.71 -8.44
C CYS A 12 8.29 43.92 -9.36
N THR A 13 9.11 44.66 -10.08
CA THR A 13 10.00 44.25 -11.16
C THR A 13 11.37 43.79 -10.65
N GLY A 14 11.99 42.86 -11.39
CA GLY A 14 13.43 42.88 -11.70
C GLY A 14 14.39 42.22 -10.70
N GLY A 15 14.61 40.92 -10.85
CA GLY A 15 15.79 40.22 -10.36
C GLY A 15 16.24 39.19 -11.39
N SER A 16 17.47 39.32 -11.88
CA SER A 16 18.09 38.51 -12.93
C SER A 16 18.12 37.02 -12.53
N ALA A 17 17.55 36.15 -13.36
CA ALA A 17 17.61 34.71 -13.16
C ALA A 17 19.04 34.20 -13.39
N PRO A 18 19.61 33.36 -12.49
CA PRO A 18 20.75 32.54 -12.86
C PRO A 18 20.27 31.52 -13.89
N THR A 19 20.98 31.44 -15.00
CA THR A 19 20.79 30.41 -16.02
C THR A 19 20.98 29.03 -15.40
N THR A 20 19.88 28.38 -15.03
CA THR A 20 19.87 26.98 -14.66
C THR A 20 20.05 26.16 -15.94
N SER A 21 21.09 25.33 -15.96
CA SER A 21 21.20 24.25 -16.94
C SER A 21 19.90 23.43 -16.93
N PRO A 22 19.40 22.91 -18.06
CA PRO A 22 18.18 22.12 -18.06
C PRO A 22 18.39 20.90 -17.16
N SER A 23 17.64 20.82 -16.06
CA SER A 23 17.50 19.59 -15.29
C SER A 23 17.09 18.48 -16.27
N PRO A 24 17.71 17.28 -16.21
CA PRO A 24 17.28 16.18 -17.06
C PRO A 24 15.78 15.96 -16.83
N THR A 25 14.98 16.12 -17.88
CA THR A 25 13.53 16.01 -17.78
C THR A 25 13.18 14.60 -17.33
N PHE A 26 12.48 14.49 -16.20
CA PHE A 26 11.91 13.25 -15.72
C PHE A 26 11.07 12.61 -16.84
N ASN A 27 11.30 11.32 -17.13
CA ASN A 27 10.34 10.59 -17.95
C ASN A 27 8.99 10.62 -17.23
N ALA A 28 7.90 10.91 -17.95
CA ALA A 28 6.56 11.08 -17.40
C ALA A 28 6.05 9.88 -16.57
N VAL A 29 6.68 8.71 -16.69
CA VAL A 29 6.37 7.49 -15.92
C VAL A 29 6.94 7.52 -14.49
N ALA A 30 7.99 8.29 -14.23
CA ALA A 30 8.61 8.42 -12.91
C ALA A 30 8.08 9.64 -12.12
N ALA A 31 7.47 10.60 -12.80
CA ALA A 31 6.63 11.63 -12.17
C ALA A 31 5.21 11.10 -11.82
N ALA A 32 4.87 9.90 -12.30
CA ALA A 32 3.56 9.27 -12.18
C ALA A 32 3.42 8.37 -10.93
N THR A 33 4.42 8.34 -10.08
CA THR A 33 4.56 7.40 -8.96
C THR A 33 4.61 8.15 -7.65
N GLU A 34 3.90 7.65 -6.65
CA GLU A 34 3.75 8.35 -5.37
C GLU A 34 5.08 8.39 -4.61
N GLY A 35 5.29 9.45 -3.83
CA GLY A 35 6.40 9.55 -2.89
C GLY A 35 7.73 10.03 -3.47
N TYR A 36 7.78 10.41 -4.75
CA TYR A 36 8.94 11.16 -5.27
C TYR A 36 8.82 12.65 -4.91
N SER A 37 9.85 13.19 -4.28
CA SER A 37 10.04 14.63 -4.08
C SER A 37 11.49 14.97 -4.43
N GLU A 38 11.72 16.05 -5.21
CA GLU A 38 13.08 16.57 -5.51
C GLU A 38 13.73 17.24 -4.29
N LYS A 39 13.57 16.66 -3.09
CA LYS A 39 14.15 17.20 -1.87
C LYS A 39 15.62 16.82 -1.78
N THR A 40 16.46 17.83 -1.55
CA THR A 40 17.88 17.63 -1.22
C THR A 40 18.01 17.24 0.24
N PHE A 41 17.92 15.94 0.53
CA PHE A 41 18.29 15.42 1.84
C PHE A 41 19.82 15.33 1.96
N SER A 42 20.35 15.69 3.14
CA SER A 42 21.78 15.58 3.41
C SER A 42 22.11 14.12 3.73
N ILE A 43 22.79 13.45 2.80
CA ILE A 43 23.24 12.07 2.97
C ILE A 43 24.56 12.10 3.75
N PRO A 44 24.68 11.44 4.91
CA PRO A 44 25.94 11.35 5.63
C PRO A 44 27.06 10.75 4.77
N PRO A 45 28.30 11.29 4.84
CA PRO A 45 29.43 10.63 4.21
C PRO A 45 29.69 9.28 4.89
N ASN A 46 30.09 8.27 4.11
CA ASN A 46 30.49 6.93 4.61
C ASN A 46 29.39 6.16 5.36
N ARG A 47 28.15 6.16 4.85
CA ARG A 47 27.09 5.31 5.39
C ARG A 47 27.50 3.83 5.39
N PRO A 48 27.12 3.03 6.40
CA PRO A 48 27.42 1.61 6.44
C PRO A 48 26.96 0.89 5.17
N PRO A 49 27.60 -0.21 4.74
CA PRO A 49 27.07 -1.03 3.67
C PRO A 49 25.66 -1.52 4.01
N ALA A 50 24.73 -1.41 3.06
CA ALA A 50 23.42 -2.03 3.18
C ALA A 50 23.59 -3.55 3.28
N SER A 51 22.99 -4.17 4.29
CA SER A 51 22.98 -5.62 4.47
C SER A 51 21.54 -6.13 4.38
N ARG A 52 21.29 -7.06 3.45
CA ARG A 52 19.99 -7.74 3.35
C ARG A 52 20.18 -9.24 3.65
N PRO A 53 19.35 -9.84 4.53
CA PRO A 53 19.26 -11.29 4.64
C PRO A 53 18.80 -11.89 3.29
N THR A 54 19.50 -12.91 2.80
CA THR A 54 19.22 -13.56 1.50
C THR A 54 18.62 -14.96 1.64
N ALA A 55 18.42 -15.46 2.85
CA ALA A 55 17.89 -16.78 3.08
C ALA A 55 16.39 -16.82 2.73
N LEU A 56 16.01 -17.74 1.85
CA LEU A 56 14.61 -18.07 1.61
C LEU A 56 14.07 -18.86 2.81
N PRO A 57 12.84 -18.60 3.26
CA PRO A 57 12.21 -19.45 4.27
C PRO A 57 12.05 -20.88 3.72
N SER A 58 12.12 -21.87 4.60
CA SER A 58 11.87 -23.25 4.22
C SER A 58 10.39 -23.42 3.83
N PRO A 59 10.07 -24.18 2.76
CA PRO A 59 8.69 -24.44 2.39
C PRO A 59 7.97 -25.16 3.54
N ALA A 60 6.83 -24.63 3.98
CA ALA A 60 5.92 -25.33 4.86
C ALA A 60 4.95 -26.18 4.03
N ALA A 61 4.73 -27.43 4.43
CA ALA A 61 3.68 -28.28 3.85
C ALA A 61 2.44 -28.20 4.73
N LEU A 62 1.28 -27.93 4.13
CA LEU A 62 0.00 -28.06 4.84
C LEU A 62 -0.32 -29.55 5.05
N PRO A 63 -0.93 -29.92 6.19
CA PRO A 63 -1.45 -31.27 6.38
C PRO A 63 -2.45 -31.65 5.28
N ALA A 64 -2.51 -32.93 4.92
CA ALA A 64 -3.43 -33.43 3.87
C ALA A 64 -4.92 -33.21 4.21
N SER A 65 -5.26 -33.06 5.50
CA SER A 65 -6.61 -32.78 5.99
C SER A 65 -6.63 -31.50 6.82
N VAL A 66 -6.97 -30.38 6.19
CA VAL A 66 -7.24 -29.12 6.89
C VAL A 66 -8.76 -29.01 7.07
N PRO A 67 -9.30 -28.89 8.29
CA PRO A 67 -10.75 -28.87 8.54
C PRO A 67 -11.44 -27.55 8.12
N ILE A 68 -10.69 -26.60 7.56
CA ILE A 68 -11.18 -25.27 7.19
C ILE A 68 -12.18 -25.35 6.03
N LYS A 69 -13.39 -24.83 6.25
CA LYS A 69 -14.47 -24.75 5.25
C LYS A 69 -14.64 -23.35 4.66
N HIS A 70 -14.31 -22.33 5.45
CA HIS A 70 -14.38 -20.92 5.06
C HIS A 70 -13.02 -20.27 5.29
N VAL A 71 -12.54 -19.55 4.28
CA VAL A 71 -11.35 -18.69 4.38
C VAL A 71 -11.81 -17.25 4.18
N ILE A 72 -11.60 -16.40 5.19
CA ILE A 72 -12.00 -14.99 5.16
C ILE A 72 -10.73 -14.15 5.24
N PHE A 73 -10.46 -13.39 4.19
CA PHE A 73 -9.40 -12.40 4.15
C PHE A 73 -10.00 -11.04 4.53
N ILE A 74 -9.74 -10.54 5.75
CA ILE A 74 -10.06 -9.15 6.11
C ILE A 74 -8.87 -8.30 5.67
N VAL A 75 -9.06 -7.49 4.63
CA VAL A 75 -7.97 -6.72 3.98
C VAL A 75 -8.10 -5.26 4.39
N LYS A 76 -7.20 -4.82 5.28
CA LYS A 76 -7.14 -3.47 5.84
C LYS A 76 -6.04 -2.65 5.18
N GLU A 77 -6.03 -1.34 5.42
CA GLU A 77 -5.16 -0.41 4.69
C GLU A 77 -4.00 0.13 5.55
N ASN A 78 -2.81 0.19 4.94
CA ASN A 78 -1.77 1.21 5.19
C ASN A 78 -1.22 1.33 6.63
N ARG A 79 -1.00 0.20 7.31
CA ARG A 79 -0.38 0.16 8.65
C ARG A 79 0.74 -0.87 8.67
N THR A 80 1.92 -0.48 9.12
CA THR A 80 3.05 -1.41 9.26
C THR A 80 2.89 -2.29 10.49
N PHE A 81 3.59 -3.42 10.53
CA PHE A 81 3.63 -4.29 11.70
C PHE A 81 4.04 -3.52 12.95
N ASP A 82 5.18 -2.80 12.90
CA ASP A 82 5.68 -2.05 14.05
C ASP A 82 4.71 -0.98 14.52
N HIS A 83 3.93 -0.37 13.63
CA HIS A 83 2.97 0.65 14.00
C HIS A 83 1.84 0.09 14.89
N TYR A 84 1.44 -1.18 14.72
CA TYR A 84 0.40 -1.82 15.54
C TYR A 84 0.98 -2.70 16.65
N PHE A 85 1.94 -3.55 16.31
CA PHE A 85 2.40 -4.65 17.16
C PHE A 85 3.90 -4.57 17.49
N GLY A 86 4.59 -3.49 17.16
CA GLY A 86 6.03 -3.37 17.48
C GLY A 86 6.35 -3.42 18.98
N LYS A 87 5.36 -3.12 19.83
CA LYS A 87 5.42 -3.26 21.29
C LYS A 87 4.81 -4.57 21.83
N TYR A 88 4.34 -5.47 20.96
CA TYR A 88 3.73 -6.72 21.38
C TYR A 88 4.79 -7.65 22.01
N PRO A 89 4.54 -8.24 23.20
CA PRO A 89 5.55 -9.07 23.87
C PRO A 89 5.99 -10.27 23.03
N GLY A 90 7.29 -10.35 22.75
CA GLY A 90 7.90 -11.46 22.01
C GLY A 90 7.83 -11.35 20.49
N ALA A 91 7.23 -10.30 19.93
CA ALA A 91 7.29 -10.02 18.50
C ALA A 91 8.67 -9.50 18.08
N ASP A 92 9.08 -9.80 16.84
CA ASP A 92 10.23 -9.17 16.18
C ASP A 92 9.90 -7.73 15.72
N GLY A 93 9.67 -6.85 16.69
CA GLY A 93 9.38 -5.43 16.49
C GLY A 93 10.46 -4.50 17.07
N THR A 94 10.38 -3.22 16.74
CA THR A 94 11.28 -2.18 17.27
C THR A 94 10.53 -1.06 17.97
N THR A 95 11.12 -0.44 18.99
CA THR A 95 10.59 0.79 19.63
C THR A 95 11.44 2.03 19.33
N VAL A 96 12.43 1.89 18.44
CA VAL A 96 13.28 2.98 17.95
C VAL A 96 13.42 2.92 16.43
N GLY A 97 13.62 4.06 15.80
CA GLY A 97 13.83 4.18 14.35
C GLY A 97 15.07 5.01 14.06
N LYS A 98 15.74 4.71 12.95
CA LYS A 98 16.88 5.50 12.48
C LYS A 98 16.41 6.53 11.47
N LEU A 99 16.99 7.72 11.56
CA LEU A 99 16.86 8.77 10.55
C LEU A 99 18.02 8.69 9.57
N LEU A 100 17.86 9.27 8.39
CA LEU A 100 18.86 9.24 7.33
C LEU A 100 20.22 9.82 7.78
N ASP A 101 20.22 10.76 8.72
CA ASP A 101 21.43 11.37 9.27
C ASP A 101 22.18 10.48 10.29
N GLY A 102 21.65 9.28 10.57
CA GLY A 102 22.18 8.32 11.54
C GLY A 102 21.60 8.47 12.95
N THR A 103 20.83 9.52 13.22
CA THR A 103 20.17 9.73 14.51
C THR A 103 19.18 8.60 14.77
N THR A 104 19.16 8.09 16.00
CA THR A 104 18.14 7.14 16.45
C THR A 104 17.12 7.86 17.32
N VAL A 105 15.84 7.73 16.99
CA VAL A 105 14.72 8.34 17.71
C VAL A 105 13.80 7.28 18.30
N PRO A 106 13.20 7.50 19.49
CA PRO A 106 12.16 6.61 19.98
C PRO A 106 10.91 6.72 19.12
N LEU A 107 10.20 5.60 18.93
CA LEU A 107 8.86 5.63 18.34
C LEU A 107 7.88 6.14 19.41
N THR A 108 7.09 7.14 19.05
CA THR A 108 6.18 7.83 19.98
C THR A 108 4.77 7.20 19.93
N PRO A 109 3.90 7.46 20.92
CA PRO A 109 2.52 6.98 20.86
C PRO A 109 1.80 7.46 19.59
N ALA A 110 1.16 6.53 18.87
CA ALA A 110 0.36 6.85 17.70
C ALA A 110 -0.98 7.50 18.10
N PRO A 111 -1.44 8.54 17.40
CA PRO A 111 -2.77 9.08 17.57
C PRO A 111 -3.81 8.16 16.90
N ASP A 112 -5.02 8.10 17.45
CA ASP A 112 -6.14 7.36 16.85
C ASP A 112 -6.46 7.85 15.43
N VAL A 113 -6.48 9.17 15.25
CA VAL A 113 -6.65 9.84 13.95
C VAL A 113 -5.35 10.56 13.61
N MET A 114 -4.77 10.23 12.46
CA MET A 114 -3.55 10.89 11.99
C MET A 114 -3.87 12.25 11.38
N SER A 115 -3.04 13.25 11.68
CA SER A 115 -3.17 14.60 11.10
C SER A 115 -2.60 14.72 9.69
N ALA A 116 -1.85 13.72 9.22
CA ALA A 116 -1.28 13.64 7.89
C ALA A 116 -0.98 12.18 7.53
N SER A 117 -1.03 11.85 6.24
CA SER A 117 -0.54 10.59 5.69
C SER A 117 0.90 10.71 5.23
N ILE A 118 1.69 9.65 5.41
CA ILE A 118 2.95 9.46 4.69
C ILE A 118 2.68 8.85 3.32
N THR A 119 3.52 9.15 2.33
CA THR A 119 3.41 8.51 1.02
C THR A 119 3.88 7.06 1.07
N HIS A 120 3.24 6.20 0.30
CA HIS A 120 3.45 4.74 0.37
C HIS A 120 3.58 4.11 -1.03
N GLY A 121 4.02 4.89 -2.01
CA GLY A 121 4.35 4.41 -3.35
C GLY A 121 5.63 3.58 -3.40
N TYR A 122 5.92 3.03 -4.58
CA TYR A 122 7.13 2.22 -4.82
C TYR A 122 8.43 2.96 -4.46
N TRP A 123 8.53 4.25 -4.80
CA TRP A 123 9.72 5.03 -4.44
C TRP A 123 9.80 5.29 -2.94
N SER A 124 8.68 5.58 -2.27
CA SER A 124 8.65 5.70 -0.81
C SER A 124 9.24 4.46 -0.15
N GLY A 125 8.80 3.27 -0.58
CA GLY A 125 9.29 2.01 -0.03
C GLY A 125 10.81 1.86 -0.23
N LEU A 126 11.31 2.13 -1.42
CA LEU A 126 12.74 2.02 -1.70
C LEU A 126 13.60 3.02 -0.91
N PHE A 127 13.15 4.28 -0.79
CA PHE A 127 13.86 5.27 0.02
C PHE A 127 13.82 4.91 1.50
N SER A 128 12.66 4.48 2.02
CA SER A 128 12.49 4.15 3.43
C SER A 128 13.36 2.98 3.88
N ILE A 129 13.39 1.92 3.07
CA ILE A 129 14.17 0.71 3.36
C ILE A 129 15.67 0.94 3.15
N ASP A 130 16.04 1.80 2.22
CA ASP A 130 17.41 2.17 1.86
C ASP A 130 18.38 0.97 1.76
N GLY A 131 18.01 -0.02 0.96
CA GLY A 131 18.83 -1.25 0.78
C GLY A 131 18.95 -2.13 2.03
N GLY A 132 18.15 -1.88 3.06
CA GLY A 132 18.16 -2.58 4.35
C GLY A 132 18.73 -1.77 5.51
N ARG A 133 19.09 -0.49 5.31
CA ARG A 133 19.52 0.38 6.42
C ARG A 133 18.36 0.83 7.31
N MET A 134 17.14 0.83 6.76
CA MET A 134 15.90 1.17 7.48
C MET A 134 15.94 2.57 8.10
N ASP A 135 16.54 3.53 7.39
CA ASP A 135 16.83 4.88 7.88
C ASP A 135 16.17 6.00 7.04
N GLY A 136 15.42 5.66 5.99
CA GLY A 136 14.86 6.65 5.06
C GLY A 136 13.41 7.07 5.32
N PHE A 137 12.76 6.58 6.38
CA PHE A 137 11.32 6.85 6.61
C PHE A 137 11.01 8.34 6.82
N ASN A 138 12.00 9.15 7.23
CA ASN A 138 11.84 10.60 7.39
C ASN A 138 12.09 11.40 6.11
N THR A 139 12.44 10.73 4.99
CA THR A 139 12.81 11.37 3.73
C THR A 139 11.71 11.28 2.68
N ILE A 140 10.66 10.50 2.93
CA ILE A 140 9.50 10.38 2.04
C ILE A 140 8.54 11.54 2.29
N LEU A 141 7.71 11.85 1.30
CA LEU A 141 6.72 12.91 1.43
C LEU A 141 5.75 12.59 2.59
N GLY A 142 5.60 13.53 3.51
CA GLY A 142 4.77 13.38 4.70
C GLY A 142 5.48 12.72 5.89
N GLY A 143 6.70 12.18 5.71
CA GLY A 143 7.49 11.55 6.77
C GLY A 143 8.34 12.53 7.59
N GLU A 144 8.41 13.79 7.20
CA GLU A 144 9.38 14.77 7.73
C GLU A 144 9.10 15.18 9.18
N GLN A 145 7.85 15.05 9.63
CA GLN A 145 7.46 15.33 11.03
C GLN A 145 7.37 14.04 11.85
N LEU A 146 8.03 12.97 11.38
CA LEU A 146 8.15 11.68 12.05
C LEU A 146 6.82 10.95 12.28
N GLN A 147 5.80 11.20 11.44
CA GLN A 147 4.52 10.49 11.49
C GLN A 147 4.68 8.97 11.32
N GLY A 148 5.67 8.55 10.52
CA GLY A 148 6.05 7.13 10.37
C GLY A 148 6.78 6.51 11.57
N TYR A 149 7.12 7.30 12.60
CA TYR A 149 7.82 6.86 13.81
C TYR A 149 6.88 6.87 15.01
N THR A 150 5.68 6.35 14.80
CA THR A 150 4.65 6.25 15.83
C THR A 150 4.19 4.81 15.99
N GLN A 151 3.74 4.44 17.19
CA GLN A 151 3.24 3.09 17.51
C GLN A 151 2.05 3.13 18.45
N PHE A 152 1.08 2.29 18.16
CA PHE A 152 0.06 1.89 19.11
C PHE A 152 0.62 0.89 20.13
N ASP A 153 -0.12 0.72 21.21
CA ASP A 153 0.09 -0.30 22.22
C ASP A 153 -1.24 -0.89 22.70
N ARG A 154 -1.16 -1.87 23.61
CA ARG A 154 -2.32 -2.55 24.20
C ARG A 154 -3.34 -1.58 24.81
N ALA A 155 -2.93 -0.42 25.33
CA ALA A 155 -3.89 0.51 25.91
C ALA A 155 -4.71 1.24 24.84
N THR A 156 -4.15 1.40 23.64
CA THR A 156 -4.75 2.15 22.53
C THR A 156 -5.48 1.29 21.50
N ILE A 157 -5.07 0.04 21.29
CA ILE A 157 -5.74 -0.97 20.44
C ILE A 157 -5.86 -2.31 21.19
N PRO A 158 -6.60 -2.35 22.31
CA PRO A 158 -6.62 -3.50 23.21
C PRO A 158 -7.10 -4.79 22.53
N HIS A 159 -8.10 -4.70 21.66
CA HIS A 159 -8.70 -5.90 21.07
C HIS A 159 -7.80 -6.56 20.03
N TYR A 160 -6.98 -5.79 19.31
CA TYR A 160 -5.94 -6.32 18.44
C TYR A 160 -4.86 -7.05 19.21
N PHE A 161 -4.44 -6.51 20.35
CA PHE A 161 -3.52 -7.21 21.24
C PHE A 161 -4.15 -8.46 21.86
N ASP A 162 -5.45 -8.43 22.20
CA ASP A 162 -6.18 -9.59 22.71
C ASP A 162 -6.34 -10.69 21.65
N TYR A 163 -6.54 -10.33 20.37
CA TYR A 163 -6.52 -11.30 19.28
C TYR A 163 -5.14 -11.93 19.08
N ALA A 164 -4.07 -11.13 19.18
CA ALA A 164 -2.71 -11.66 19.13
C ALA A 164 -2.42 -12.62 20.31
N ASP A 165 -2.97 -12.36 21.50
CA ASP A 165 -2.83 -13.28 22.65
C ASP A 165 -3.56 -14.62 22.43
N ARG A 166 -4.70 -14.58 21.72
CA ARG A 166 -5.58 -15.74 21.55
C ARG A 166 -5.32 -16.56 20.29
N PHE A 167 -4.84 -15.90 19.24
CA PHE A 167 -4.66 -16.47 17.91
C PHE A 167 -3.18 -16.39 17.50
N VAL A 168 -2.93 -16.42 16.19
CA VAL A 168 -1.58 -16.34 15.64
C VAL A 168 -1.32 -14.92 15.15
N LEU A 169 -0.30 -14.28 15.70
CA LEU A 169 0.30 -13.07 15.14
C LEU A 169 1.52 -13.48 14.32
N ALA A 170 1.51 -13.15 13.02
CA ALA A 170 2.66 -13.38 12.14
C ALA A 170 3.54 -12.11 12.10
N ASP A 171 4.66 -12.13 12.79
CA ASP A 171 5.64 -11.03 12.85
C ASP A 171 6.67 -11.06 11.72
N HIS A 172 6.73 -12.15 10.95
CA HIS A 172 7.52 -12.27 9.70
C HIS A 172 6.63 -12.35 8.44
N LEU A 173 5.52 -11.59 8.42
CA LEU A 173 4.67 -11.40 7.25
C LEU A 173 4.99 -10.07 6.57
N PHE A 174 5.49 -10.12 5.34
CA PHE A 174 5.93 -8.94 4.59
C PHE A 174 5.01 -8.67 3.40
N THR A 175 4.95 -7.38 3.04
CA THR A 175 4.38 -6.90 1.76
C THR A 175 5.00 -7.66 0.58
N SER A 176 4.21 -7.94 -0.47
CA SER A 176 4.68 -8.75 -1.59
C SER A 176 5.66 -7.97 -2.49
N GLU A 177 5.49 -6.66 -2.57
CA GLU A 177 6.42 -5.73 -3.21
C GLU A 177 6.44 -4.37 -2.52
N TYR A 178 7.37 -3.49 -2.92
CA TYR A 178 7.26 -2.09 -2.54
C TYR A 178 6.17 -1.43 -3.38
N GLY A 179 5.11 -0.94 -2.76
CA GLY A 179 4.06 -0.26 -3.51
C GLY A 179 2.83 0.05 -2.66
N PRO A 180 1.89 0.80 -3.24
CA PRO A 180 0.66 1.19 -2.58
C PRO A 180 -0.45 0.12 -2.73
N THR A 181 -1.70 0.48 -2.44
CA THR A 181 -2.88 -0.40 -2.43
C THR A 181 -3.03 -1.29 -3.67
N LEU A 182 -2.94 -0.75 -4.90
CA LEU A 182 -3.24 -1.54 -6.12
C LEU A 182 -2.36 -2.79 -6.30
N PRO A 183 -1.01 -2.69 -6.34
CA PRO A 183 -0.16 -3.87 -6.51
C PRO A 183 -0.32 -4.89 -5.38
N GLU A 184 -0.45 -4.47 -4.13
CA GLU A 184 -0.66 -5.39 -3.01
C GLU A 184 -2.02 -6.10 -3.08
N HIS A 185 -3.09 -5.39 -3.44
CA HIS A 185 -4.39 -6.02 -3.66
C HIS A 185 -4.37 -7.02 -4.82
N LEU A 186 -3.53 -6.81 -5.85
CA LEU A 186 -3.37 -7.80 -6.92
C LEU A 186 -2.77 -9.11 -6.39
N TYR A 187 -1.85 -9.08 -5.42
CA TYR A 187 -1.33 -10.30 -4.82
C TYR A 187 -2.40 -11.09 -4.06
N THR A 188 -3.36 -10.42 -3.40
CA THR A 188 -4.41 -11.12 -2.64
C THR A 188 -5.34 -11.96 -3.52
N VAL A 189 -5.49 -11.62 -4.80
CA VAL A 189 -6.38 -12.31 -5.74
C VAL A 189 -5.67 -13.01 -6.90
N ALA A 190 -4.41 -12.70 -7.18
CA ALA A 190 -3.70 -13.25 -8.35
C ALA A 190 -2.27 -13.74 -8.05
N SER A 191 -1.78 -13.63 -6.80
CA SER A 191 -0.40 -13.98 -6.41
C SER A 191 0.69 -13.27 -7.23
N SER A 192 0.33 -12.16 -7.88
CA SER A 192 1.22 -11.35 -8.70
C SER A 192 0.58 -9.99 -8.95
N SER A 193 1.38 -8.92 -8.92
CA SER A 193 0.99 -7.61 -9.43
C SER A 193 1.05 -7.48 -10.94
N PHE A 194 1.49 -8.53 -11.65
CA PHE A 194 1.80 -8.46 -13.08
C PHE A 194 2.76 -7.29 -13.36
N GLY A 195 3.78 -7.13 -12.53
CA GLY A 195 4.82 -6.11 -12.64
C GLY A 195 4.34 -4.68 -12.40
N ILE A 196 3.04 -4.47 -12.13
CA ILE A 196 2.49 -3.17 -11.73
C ILE A 196 3.09 -2.81 -10.40
N MET A 197 3.66 -1.62 -10.29
CA MET A 197 4.41 -1.21 -9.10
C MET A 197 3.80 -0.03 -8.35
N ASP A 198 2.81 0.62 -8.95
CA ASP A 198 2.20 1.81 -8.35
C ASP A 198 0.71 1.90 -8.72
N ASN A 199 0.01 2.78 -8.04
CA ASN A 199 -1.36 3.14 -8.37
C ASN A 199 -1.41 3.82 -9.75
N LYS A 200 -2.62 3.89 -10.33
CA LYS A 200 -2.82 4.64 -11.57
C LYS A 200 -2.62 6.13 -11.32
N THR A 201 -1.94 6.82 -12.23
CA THR A 201 -2.04 8.27 -12.32
C THR A 201 -3.37 8.67 -12.91
N HIS A 202 -4.11 9.52 -12.21
CA HIS A 202 -5.29 10.17 -12.74
C HIS A 202 -4.87 11.18 -13.81
N HIS A 203 -5.11 10.84 -15.09
CA HIS A 203 -4.83 11.74 -16.21
C HIS A 203 -6.06 12.01 -17.09
N THR A 204 -7.24 11.50 -16.71
CA THR A 204 -8.47 11.64 -17.50
C THR A 204 -9.68 11.86 -16.61
N ASP A 205 -10.53 12.80 -17.01
CA ASP A 205 -11.83 13.13 -16.39
C ASP A 205 -12.94 12.11 -16.74
N LEU A 206 -12.56 10.89 -17.16
CA LEU A 206 -13.54 9.87 -17.48
C LEU A 206 -14.10 9.24 -16.19
N PRO A 207 -15.42 9.02 -16.10
CA PRO A 207 -16.06 8.48 -14.90
C PRO A 207 -15.68 7.01 -14.61
N GLY A 208 -15.17 6.29 -15.61
CA GLY A 208 -14.78 4.88 -15.48
C GLY A 208 -13.52 4.66 -14.64
N ARG A 209 -13.41 3.48 -14.03
CA ARG A 209 -12.18 3.03 -13.34
C ARG A 209 -11.68 1.73 -13.97
N TYR A 210 -10.36 1.60 -14.10
CA TYR A 210 -9.72 0.36 -14.52
C TYR A 210 -10.30 -0.16 -15.85
N CYS A 211 -10.96 -1.32 -15.87
CA CYS A 211 -11.59 -1.85 -17.09
C CYS A 211 -12.70 -0.98 -17.68
N ASP A 212 -13.36 -0.17 -16.86
CA ASP A 212 -14.42 0.75 -17.31
C ASP A 212 -13.87 2.05 -17.92
N ASP A 213 -12.55 2.30 -17.80
CA ASP A 213 -11.86 3.41 -18.45
C ASP A 213 -10.87 2.89 -19.50
N PRO A 214 -11.15 3.07 -20.80
CA PRO A 214 -10.28 2.57 -21.87
C PRO A 214 -8.91 3.25 -21.92
N HIS A 215 -8.75 4.41 -21.28
CA HIS A 215 -7.50 5.15 -21.19
C HIS A 215 -6.74 4.91 -19.88
N SER A 216 -7.30 4.11 -18.98
CA SER A 216 -6.68 3.79 -17.70
C SER A 216 -5.38 3.01 -17.90
N SER A 217 -4.29 3.53 -17.36
CA SER A 217 -2.98 2.88 -17.40
C SER A 217 -2.21 3.03 -16.08
N VAL A 218 -1.33 2.08 -15.82
CA VAL A 218 -0.49 2.00 -14.61
C VAL A 218 0.97 1.77 -14.99
N PRO A 219 1.93 2.25 -14.19
CA PRO A 219 3.33 1.94 -14.38
C PRO A 219 3.63 0.49 -14.01
N ALA A 220 4.34 -0.22 -14.88
CA ALA A 220 4.73 -1.59 -14.65
C ALA A 220 6.11 -1.93 -15.22
N PHE A 221 6.80 -2.85 -14.55
CA PHE A 221 7.92 -3.55 -15.15
C PHE A 221 7.44 -4.49 -16.27
N PRO A 222 8.26 -4.68 -17.32
CA PRO A 222 7.97 -5.67 -18.35
C PRO A 222 7.88 -7.08 -17.76
N GLN A 223 6.88 -7.86 -18.18
CA GLN A 223 6.69 -9.24 -17.73
C GLN A 223 7.89 -10.15 -18.02
N LYS A 224 8.64 -9.84 -19.06
CA LYS A 224 9.83 -10.58 -19.48
C LYS A 224 11.03 -9.65 -19.35
N LEU A 225 11.74 -9.76 -18.23
CA LEU A 225 13.05 -9.16 -18.01
C LEU A 225 14.11 -10.25 -18.13
N SER A 226 15.26 -9.94 -18.73
CA SER A 226 16.40 -10.86 -18.69
C SER A 226 16.93 -10.96 -17.25
N ALA A 227 17.54 -12.10 -16.90
CA ALA A 227 18.13 -12.27 -15.57
C ALA A 227 19.19 -11.19 -15.25
N SER A 228 19.90 -10.70 -16.28
CA SER A 228 20.83 -9.58 -16.13
C SER A 228 20.13 -8.24 -15.82
N ALA A 229 18.99 -7.97 -16.46
CA ALA A 229 18.19 -6.77 -16.21
C ALA A 229 17.58 -6.82 -14.80
N GLN A 230 17.04 -7.98 -14.40
CA GLN A 230 16.52 -8.18 -13.04
C GLN A 230 17.60 -7.92 -11.98
N ARG A 231 18.79 -8.52 -12.12
CA ARG A 231 19.92 -8.26 -11.21
C ARG A 231 20.36 -6.80 -11.21
N ARG A 232 20.31 -6.12 -12.36
CA ARG A 232 20.64 -4.69 -12.45
C ARG A 232 19.60 -3.85 -11.70
N ILE A 233 18.31 -4.10 -11.92
CA ILE A 233 17.22 -3.40 -11.22
C ILE A 233 17.35 -3.59 -9.71
N MET A 234 17.53 -4.83 -9.22
CA MET A 234 17.73 -5.10 -7.79
C MET A 234 18.94 -4.36 -7.21
N ARG A 235 20.08 -4.31 -7.93
CA ARG A 235 21.24 -3.53 -7.49
C ARG A 235 20.96 -2.03 -7.43
N LEU A 236 20.22 -1.49 -8.40
CA LEU A 236 19.86 -0.08 -8.43
C LEU A 236 18.87 0.26 -7.31
N GLN A 237 17.87 -0.60 -7.05
CA GLN A 237 16.94 -0.45 -5.94
C GLN A 237 17.68 -0.41 -4.59
N ASN A 238 18.64 -1.31 -4.38
CA ASN A 238 19.42 -1.36 -3.13
C ASN A 238 20.36 -0.17 -2.93
N ARG A 239 20.67 0.57 -4.00
CA ARG A 239 21.55 1.74 -3.97
C ARG A 239 20.80 3.02 -4.32
N LEU A 240 19.46 3.01 -4.24
CA LEU A 240 18.62 4.08 -4.77
C LEU A 240 19.03 5.43 -4.19
N THR A 241 19.15 5.51 -2.86
CA THR A 241 19.50 6.74 -2.14
C THR A 241 20.96 7.14 -2.37
N ASP A 242 21.90 6.19 -2.35
CA ASP A 242 23.34 6.44 -2.56
C ASP A 242 23.64 7.00 -3.96
N ASP A 243 22.96 6.49 -4.99
CA ASP A 243 23.18 6.84 -6.39
C ASP A 243 22.07 7.77 -6.95
N HIS A 244 21.30 8.43 -6.07
CA HIS A 244 20.23 9.34 -6.46
C HIS A 244 20.76 10.59 -7.19
N PRO A 245 20.11 11.08 -8.27
CA PRO A 245 18.91 10.55 -8.93
C PRO A 245 19.20 9.52 -10.05
N LYS A 246 20.47 9.19 -10.31
CA LYS A 246 20.88 8.33 -11.45
C LYS A 246 20.27 6.93 -11.38
N ALA A 247 20.25 6.32 -10.19
CA ALA A 247 19.65 5.00 -10.00
C ALA A 247 18.14 5.01 -10.27
N MET A 248 17.44 6.04 -9.80
CA MET A 248 16.02 6.24 -10.06
C MET A 248 15.75 6.33 -11.56
N PHE A 249 16.43 7.23 -12.28
CA PHE A 249 16.28 7.34 -13.73
C PHE A 249 16.57 6.03 -14.49
N ALA A 250 17.60 5.29 -14.06
CA ALA A 250 17.95 4.02 -14.65
C ALA A 250 16.89 2.94 -14.43
N ILE A 251 16.22 2.91 -13.26
CA ILE A 251 15.08 2.03 -12.98
C ILE A 251 13.87 2.47 -13.82
N SER A 252 13.56 3.76 -13.83
CA SER A 252 12.45 4.33 -14.59
C SER A 252 12.54 4.03 -16.09
N GLY A 253 13.74 3.91 -16.64
CA GLY A 253 13.97 3.50 -18.03
C GLY A 253 13.49 2.08 -18.38
N TYR A 254 13.21 1.23 -17.40
CA TYR A 254 12.60 -0.08 -17.62
C TYR A 254 11.07 -0.04 -17.64
N LEU A 255 10.45 0.99 -17.05
CA LEU A 255 9.02 1.02 -16.81
C LEU A 255 8.24 1.25 -18.10
N LYS A 256 7.07 0.62 -18.18
CA LYS A 256 6.10 0.77 -19.26
C LYS A 256 4.76 1.19 -18.67
N LYS A 257 3.96 1.91 -19.45
CA LYS A 257 2.53 2.07 -19.17
C LYS A 257 1.80 0.83 -19.67
N VAL A 258 1.08 0.14 -18.78
CA VAL A 258 0.22 -0.99 -19.13
C VAL A 258 -1.23 -0.63 -18.88
N ARG A 259 -2.14 -1.16 -19.69
CA ARG A 259 -3.58 -0.92 -19.52
C ARG A 259 -4.03 -1.47 -18.17
N ALA A 260 -4.75 -0.67 -17.40
CA ALA A 260 -5.29 -1.05 -16.10
C ALA A 260 -6.58 -1.90 -16.24
N CYS A 261 -6.59 -2.79 -17.23
CA CYS A 261 -7.63 -3.78 -17.47
C CYS A 261 -6.96 -5.10 -17.85
N LEU A 262 -6.71 -5.89 -16.81
CA LEU A 262 -5.85 -7.05 -16.80
C LEU A 262 -6.57 -8.27 -17.40
N GLN A 263 -5.76 -9.09 -18.06
CA GLN A 263 -6.15 -10.38 -18.62
C GLN A 263 -5.22 -11.47 -18.08
N ILE A 264 -5.09 -11.51 -16.76
CA ILE A 264 -4.28 -12.48 -16.04
C ILE A 264 -5.20 -13.45 -15.27
N PRO A 265 -4.77 -14.69 -15.01
CA PRO A 265 -5.52 -15.60 -14.15
C PRO A 265 -5.68 -15.02 -12.75
N SER A 266 -6.87 -15.18 -12.17
CA SER A 266 -7.17 -14.82 -10.79
C SER A 266 -7.67 -16.03 -9.99
N LEU A 267 -7.51 -15.99 -8.67
CA LEU A 267 -8.03 -16.98 -7.75
C LEU A 267 -9.57 -17.04 -7.77
N PRO A 268 -10.33 -15.92 -7.79
CA PRO A 268 -11.79 -15.96 -7.97
C PRO A 268 -12.26 -16.73 -9.22
N GLU A 269 -11.59 -16.56 -10.37
CA GLU A 269 -11.88 -17.34 -11.58
C GLU A 269 -11.63 -18.84 -11.35
N LYS A 270 -10.50 -19.20 -10.73
CA LYS A 270 -10.15 -20.60 -10.42
C LYS A 270 -11.12 -21.25 -9.43
N LEU A 271 -11.56 -20.51 -8.41
CA LEU A 271 -12.56 -20.97 -7.45
C LEU A 271 -13.89 -21.27 -8.15
N SER A 272 -14.34 -20.36 -9.02
CA SER A 272 -15.55 -20.55 -9.83
C SER A 272 -15.46 -21.79 -10.71
N GLN A 273 -14.33 -22.02 -11.37
CA GLN A 273 -14.08 -23.20 -12.19
C GLN A 273 -14.09 -24.51 -11.39
N ALA A 274 -13.68 -24.44 -10.11
CA ALA A 274 -13.71 -25.56 -9.19
C ALA A 274 -15.07 -25.76 -8.48
N GLY A 275 -16.07 -24.91 -8.76
CA GLY A 275 -17.36 -24.95 -8.06
C GLY A 275 -17.28 -24.50 -6.59
N ILE A 276 -16.23 -23.78 -6.20
CA ILE A 276 -16.04 -23.25 -4.85
C ILE A 276 -16.67 -21.86 -4.79
N SER A 277 -17.60 -21.65 -3.86
CA SER A 277 -18.27 -20.35 -3.72
C SER A 277 -17.30 -19.29 -3.21
N TRP A 278 -17.42 -18.07 -3.73
CA TRP A 278 -16.62 -16.94 -3.28
C TRP A 278 -17.42 -15.65 -3.30
N ARG A 279 -17.03 -14.70 -2.44
CA ARG A 279 -17.50 -13.31 -2.48
C ARG A 279 -16.35 -12.32 -2.28
N PHE A 280 -16.49 -11.16 -2.88
CA PHE A 280 -15.59 -10.03 -2.69
C PHE A 280 -16.39 -8.83 -2.21
N TYR A 281 -16.15 -8.40 -0.99
CA TYR A 281 -16.86 -7.31 -0.33
C TYR A 281 -16.02 -6.05 -0.42
N ASN A 282 -16.57 -4.99 -1.02
CA ASN A 282 -15.89 -3.70 -1.11
C ASN A 282 -16.86 -2.52 -1.08
N SER A 283 -16.44 -1.41 -0.45
CA SER A 283 -17.21 -0.15 -0.44
C SER A 283 -16.93 0.73 -1.66
N PRO A 284 -17.96 1.29 -2.34
CA PRO A 284 -17.82 2.21 -3.45
C PRO A 284 -17.22 3.56 -3.02
N GLN A 285 -17.19 3.82 -1.71
CA GLN A 285 -16.53 4.98 -1.10
C GLN A 285 -15.01 4.80 -1.01
N PHE A 286 -14.51 3.55 -1.12
CA PHE A 286 -13.09 3.21 -1.24
C PHE A 286 -12.82 2.34 -2.48
N PRO A 287 -13.01 2.90 -3.68
CA PRO A 287 -12.98 2.14 -4.94
C PRO A 287 -11.57 1.67 -5.37
N ILE A 288 -10.50 2.21 -4.79
CA ILE A 288 -9.14 1.74 -5.06
C ILE A 288 -8.91 0.34 -4.47
N GLY A 289 -9.58 -0.01 -3.36
CA GLY A 289 -9.54 -1.34 -2.78
C GLY A 289 -10.21 -2.43 -3.63
N ASN A 290 -11.12 -2.07 -4.55
CA ASN A 290 -11.78 -3.01 -5.45
C ASN A 290 -10.90 -3.38 -6.64
N VAL A 291 -9.89 -4.21 -6.38
CA VAL A 291 -8.97 -4.69 -7.40
C VAL A 291 -9.65 -5.48 -8.52
N LEU A 292 -10.82 -6.08 -8.26
CA LEU A 292 -11.55 -6.87 -9.25
C LEU A 292 -12.11 -6.01 -10.41
N LEU A 293 -12.24 -4.68 -10.23
CA LEU A 293 -12.50 -3.75 -11.33
C LEU A 293 -11.40 -3.80 -12.42
N ALA A 294 -10.18 -4.21 -12.07
CA ALA A 294 -9.08 -4.37 -12.99
C ALA A 294 -9.08 -5.71 -13.73
N PHE A 295 -9.94 -6.68 -13.38
CA PHE A 295 -9.95 -8.00 -14.02
C PHE A 295 -11.06 -8.10 -15.06
N ARG A 296 -10.69 -8.05 -16.35
CA ARG A 296 -11.65 -8.05 -17.46
C ARG A 296 -12.63 -9.23 -17.42
N ARG A 297 -12.13 -10.41 -17.08
CA ARG A 297 -12.90 -11.68 -17.05
C ARG A 297 -13.85 -11.78 -15.86
N ILE A 298 -13.69 -10.93 -14.86
CA ILE A 298 -14.64 -10.82 -13.75
C ILE A 298 -15.60 -9.67 -14.05
N ARG A 299 -15.07 -8.46 -14.30
CA ARG A 299 -15.84 -7.22 -14.45
C ARG A 299 -16.96 -7.28 -15.50
N PHE A 300 -16.74 -8.00 -16.60
CA PHE A 300 -17.69 -8.06 -17.73
C PHE A 300 -18.33 -9.44 -17.90
N THR A 301 -18.38 -10.27 -16.86
CA THR A 301 -19.06 -11.57 -16.88
C THR A 301 -20.00 -11.70 -15.69
N SER A 302 -20.73 -12.81 -15.60
CA SER A 302 -21.59 -13.11 -14.45
C SER A 302 -20.82 -13.28 -13.14
N LEU A 303 -19.49 -13.45 -13.19
CA LEU A 303 -18.64 -13.49 -11.99
C LEU A 303 -18.69 -12.19 -11.20
N TRP A 304 -19.02 -11.06 -11.83
CA TRP A 304 -19.19 -9.78 -11.14
C TRP A 304 -20.30 -9.80 -10.08
N ASN A 305 -21.28 -10.72 -10.19
CA ASN A 305 -22.36 -10.87 -9.21
C ASN A 305 -21.85 -11.29 -7.81
N ASN A 306 -20.62 -11.79 -7.71
CA ASN A 306 -19.99 -12.13 -6.43
C ASN A 306 -19.29 -10.92 -5.77
N VAL A 307 -19.24 -9.77 -6.44
CA VAL A 307 -18.70 -8.53 -5.91
C VAL A 307 -19.86 -7.73 -5.29
N VAL A 308 -19.82 -7.58 -3.97
CA VAL A 308 -20.92 -7.00 -3.19
C VAL A 308 -20.43 -5.90 -2.26
N GLU A 309 -21.37 -5.16 -1.68
CA GLU A 309 -21.11 -4.07 -0.75
C GLU A 309 -20.60 -4.56 0.60
N SER A 310 -19.54 -3.95 1.14
CA SER A 310 -18.94 -4.35 2.42
C SER A 310 -19.89 -4.30 3.61
N ASP A 311 -20.88 -3.40 3.58
CA ASP A 311 -21.86 -3.27 4.66
C ASP A 311 -22.76 -4.50 4.79
N THR A 312 -22.82 -5.37 3.76
CA THR A 312 -23.61 -6.59 3.79
C THR A 312 -22.92 -7.76 4.50
N PHE A 313 -21.61 -7.67 4.74
CA PHE A 313 -20.80 -8.80 5.23
C PHE A 313 -21.27 -9.33 6.60
N LEU A 314 -21.56 -8.44 7.55
CA LEU A 314 -22.06 -8.84 8.87
C LEU A 314 -23.44 -9.51 8.80
N ASN A 315 -24.27 -9.14 7.82
CA ASN A 315 -25.56 -9.79 7.61
C ASN A 315 -25.37 -11.17 6.98
N ASP A 316 -24.48 -11.31 5.99
CA ASP A 316 -24.18 -12.61 5.41
C ASP A 316 -23.65 -13.62 6.43
N ILE A 317 -22.86 -13.18 7.42
CA ILE A 317 -22.45 -14.04 8.54
C ILE A 317 -23.68 -14.52 9.33
N ARG A 318 -24.50 -13.59 9.80
CA ARG A 318 -25.68 -13.87 10.64
C ARG A 318 -26.73 -14.73 9.94
N ASP A 319 -26.89 -14.54 8.63
CA ASP A 319 -27.87 -15.25 7.82
C ASP A 319 -27.35 -16.61 7.32
N GLY A 320 -26.11 -17.00 7.65
CA GLY A 320 -25.50 -18.25 7.21
C GLY A 320 -25.17 -18.29 5.71
N ASN A 321 -24.99 -17.11 5.08
CA ASN A 321 -24.75 -16.93 3.65
C ASN A 321 -23.27 -16.76 3.28
N LEU A 322 -22.36 -17.09 4.19
CA LEU A 322 -20.93 -16.91 3.98
C LEU A 322 -20.41 -17.85 2.87
N ALA A 323 -19.70 -17.26 1.89
CA ALA A 323 -19.02 -18.04 0.85
C ALA A 323 -17.83 -18.84 1.41
N GLN A 324 -17.41 -19.90 0.70
CA GLN A 324 -16.24 -20.69 1.11
C GLN A 324 -14.94 -19.87 1.10
N VAL A 325 -14.83 -18.87 0.22
CA VAL A 325 -13.72 -17.92 0.21
C VAL A 325 -14.25 -16.49 0.11
N SER A 326 -13.91 -15.66 1.08
CA SER A 326 -14.37 -14.27 1.14
C SER A 326 -13.18 -13.33 1.25
N TRP A 327 -13.13 -12.30 0.40
CA TRP A 327 -12.27 -11.14 0.60
C TRP A 327 -13.13 -10.00 1.10
N VAL A 328 -12.76 -9.41 2.22
CA VAL A 328 -13.52 -8.38 2.90
C VAL A 328 -12.64 -7.16 3.09
N ASN A 329 -12.84 -6.18 2.21
CA ASN A 329 -12.36 -4.84 2.47
C ASN A 329 -13.37 -4.17 3.40
N PRO A 330 -12.97 -3.70 4.60
CA PRO A 330 -13.91 -3.01 5.48
C PRO A 330 -14.57 -1.82 4.78
N PRO A 331 -15.79 -1.42 5.19
CA PRO A 331 -16.37 -0.16 4.75
C PRO A 331 -15.38 1.00 4.97
N ALA A 332 -15.42 2.02 4.11
CA ALA A 332 -14.39 3.06 4.08
C ALA A 332 -14.07 3.72 5.44
N PRO A 333 -15.02 3.95 6.37
CA PRO A 333 -14.70 4.50 7.70
C PRO A 333 -13.90 3.56 8.62
N TYR A 334 -13.84 2.26 8.30
CA TYR A 334 -13.31 1.20 9.16
C TYR A 334 -12.10 0.47 8.54
N ASN A 335 -11.63 0.90 7.38
CA ASN A 335 -10.48 0.26 6.70
C ASN A 335 -9.12 0.68 7.28
N GLU A 336 -9.12 1.70 8.14
CA GLU A 336 -7.97 2.27 8.88
C GLU A 336 -6.88 2.91 8.04
N HIS A 337 -7.20 3.21 6.78
CA HIS A 337 -6.33 4.01 5.94
C HIS A 337 -5.98 5.32 6.68
N PRO A 338 -4.71 5.74 6.79
CA PRO A 338 -4.29 6.88 7.61
C PRO A 338 -5.06 8.19 7.38
N MET A 339 -5.46 8.45 6.13
CA MET A 339 -6.23 9.63 5.76
C MET A 339 -6.97 9.41 4.45
N LEU A 340 -8.25 9.77 4.38
CA LEU A 340 -8.99 9.88 3.12
C LEU A 340 -9.40 11.34 2.90
N PRO A 341 -9.50 11.82 1.64
CA PRO A 341 -9.96 13.19 1.38
C PRO A 341 -11.28 13.48 2.10
N HIS A 342 -11.29 14.55 2.90
CA HIS A 342 -12.44 15.03 3.67
C HIS A 342 -13.01 14.05 4.71
N ARG A 343 -12.19 13.11 5.21
CA ARG A 343 -12.61 12.15 6.25
C ARG A 343 -11.50 11.87 7.24
N ASP A 344 -11.82 12.04 8.52
CA ASP A 344 -11.02 11.48 9.60
C ASP A 344 -11.09 9.95 9.53
N GLN A 345 -9.97 9.30 9.82
CA GLN A 345 -9.84 7.85 9.80
C GLN A 345 -9.33 7.39 11.15
N SER A 346 -10.19 6.70 11.90
CA SER A 346 -9.93 6.26 13.28
C SER A 346 -9.54 4.79 13.30
N VAL A 347 -8.42 4.48 13.95
CA VAL A 347 -8.01 3.09 14.19
C VAL A 347 -8.95 2.42 15.18
N CYS A 348 -9.40 3.13 16.21
CA CYS A 348 -10.39 2.66 17.17
C CYS A 348 -11.72 2.29 16.48
N ALA A 349 -12.17 3.07 15.50
CA ALA A 349 -13.36 2.72 14.72
C ALA A 349 -13.16 1.43 13.90
N GLY A 350 -11.99 1.25 13.28
CA GLY A 350 -11.65 0.02 12.55
C GLY A 350 -11.50 -1.22 13.46
N GLU A 351 -10.95 -1.03 14.66
CA GLU A 351 -10.87 -2.05 15.71
C GLU A 351 -12.26 -2.48 16.16
N ASN A 352 -13.15 -1.53 16.46
CA ASN A 352 -14.53 -1.83 16.83
C ASN A 352 -15.29 -2.58 15.73
N TRP A 353 -15.08 -2.23 14.46
CA TRP A 353 -15.66 -3.00 13.34
C TRP A 353 -15.11 -4.42 13.28
N SER A 354 -13.81 -4.59 13.51
CA SER A 354 -13.17 -5.92 13.57
C SER A 354 -13.72 -6.76 14.73
N VAL A 355 -13.99 -6.15 15.88
CA VAL A 355 -14.68 -6.79 17.02
C VAL A 355 -16.08 -7.26 16.64
N ALA A 356 -16.86 -6.42 15.95
CA ALA A 356 -18.19 -6.83 15.49
C ALA A 356 -18.13 -8.03 14.54
N VAL A 357 -17.13 -8.07 13.65
CA VAL A 357 -16.90 -9.21 12.74
C VAL A 357 -16.50 -10.46 13.53
N MET A 358 -15.52 -10.37 14.42
CA MET A 358 -15.03 -11.52 15.18
C MET A 358 -16.11 -12.09 16.10
N ASN A 359 -16.96 -11.26 16.70
CA ASN A 359 -18.10 -11.73 17.48
C ASN A 359 -19.09 -12.49 16.60
N ALA A 360 -19.50 -11.91 15.46
CA ALA A 360 -20.44 -12.55 14.55
C ALA A 360 -19.92 -13.89 13.99
N LEU A 361 -18.60 -14.05 13.80
CA LEU A 361 -17.99 -15.30 13.33
C LEU A 361 -17.88 -16.39 14.40
N GLN A 362 -17.96 -16.03 15.69
CA GLN A 362 -17.79 -16.95 16.82
C GLN A 362 -19.12 -17.30 17.51
N GLU A 363 -20.20 -16.60 17.15
CA GLU A 363 -21.59 -16.97 17.44
C GLU A 363 -22.01 -18.17 16.59
#